data_AF-M6K7Q8-F1
#
_entry.id   AF-M6K7Q8-F1
#
_cell.length_a   1.000
_cell.length_b   1.000
_cell.length_c   1.000
_cell.angle_alpha   90.00
_cell.angle_beta   90.00
_cell.angle_gamma   90.00
#
_symmetry.space_group_name_H-M   'P 1'
#
loop_
_entity.id
_entity.type
_entity.pdbx_description
1 polymer ?
#
loop_
_entity_poly.entity_id
_entity_poly.type
_entity_poly.pdbx_seq_one_letter_code
_entity_poly.pdbx_strand_id
1 'polypeptide(L)'
;MDSVIVKAIMVHPEKINPSIHALGTVDFLDKVDIVSKTAGIIVEIKAKEGEKVKKGEVLLQIDTLQLELERKKISPLYKVHFLHSALARKNTQKPEITLKSECWI
;
A
#
# COMPACT_ATOMS: atom_id res chain seq x y z
N MET A 1 -25.27 -84.18 10.12
CA MET A 1 -25.19 -82.75 10.50
C MET A 1 -23.74 -82.34 10.38
N ASP A 2 -23.41 -81.58 9.35
CA ASP A 2 -22.02 -81.26 9.02
C ASP A 2 -21.56 -80.00 9.76
N SER A 3 -20.49 -80.13 10.55
CA SER A 3 -19.94 -79.05 11.35
C SER A 3 -19.06 -78.16 10.49
N VAL A 4 -19.47 -76.91 10.28
CA VAL A 4 -18.67 -75.90 9.59
C VAL A 4 -17.86 -75.14 10.64
N ILE A 5 -16.54 -75.31 10.58
CA ILE A 5 -15.61 -74.61 11.46
C ILE A 5 -15.40 -73.21 10.89
N VAL A 6 -15.78 -72.20 11.67
CA VAL A 6 -15.58 -70.80 11.31
C VAL A 6 -14.54 -70.17 12.23
N LYS A 7 -13.68 -69.33 11.64
CA LYS A 7 -12.64 -68.61 12.36
C LYS A 7 -13.18 -67.26 12.77
N ALA A 8 -13.35 -67.03 14.07
CA ALA A 8 -13.73 -65.73 14.61
C ALA A 8 -12.50 -64.99 15.16
N ILE A 9 -12.48 -63.67 14.99
CA ILE A 9 -11.48 -62.77 15.58
C ILE A 9 -12.22 -61.76 16.45
N MET A 10 -11.80 -61.63 17.70
CA MET A 10 -12.36 -60.66 18.64
C MET A 10 -11.71 -59.29 18.39
N VAL A 11 -12.52 -58.31 17.99
CA VAL A 11 -12.07 -56.93 17.74
C VAL A 11 -12.31 -56.07 18.98
N HIS A 12 -11.31 -55.23 19.31
CA HIS A 12 -11.40 -54.27 20.41
C HIS A 12 -11.52 -52.86 19.84
N PRO A 13 -12.31 -51.97 20.46
CA PRO A 13 -12.42 -50.58 20.01
C PRO A 13 -11.13 -49.83 20.30
N GLU A 14 -10.33 -49.63 19.26
CA GLU A 14 -9.14 -48.78 19.29
C GLU A 14 -9.45 -47.45 18.60
N LYS A 15 -8.93 -46.34 19.15
CA LYS A 15 -9.10 -45.01 18.53
C LYS A 15 -8.19 -44.93 17.31
N ILE A 16 -8.77 -45.13 16.14
CA ILE A 16 -8.10 -44.92 14.86
C ILE A 16 -8.19 -43.43 14.53
N ASN A 17 -7.04 -42.76 14.43
CA ASN A 17 -6.94 -41.38 13.96
C ASN A 17 -6.50 -41.39 12.49
N PRO A 18 -7.43 -41.37 11.52
CA PRO A 18 -7.05 -41.29 10.12
C PRO A 18 -6.38 -39.94 9.87
N SER A 19 -5.16 -39.95 9.32
CA SER A 19 -4.48 -38.75 8.86
C SER A 19 -4.68 -38.62 7.35
N ILE A 20 -5.17 -37.46 6.92
CA ILE A 20 -5.36 -37.14 5.51
C ILE A 20 -4.12 -36.38 5.07
N HIS A 21 -3.35 -36.98 4.17
CA HIS A 21 -2.18 -36.35 3.57
C HIS A 21 -2.60 -35.66 2.27
N ALA A 22 -2.67 -34.34 2.29
CA ALA A 22 -2.88 -33.52 1.10
C ALA A 22 -1.53 -33.01 0.60
N LEU A 23 -1.29 -33.18 -0.70
CA LEU A 23 -0.17 -32.54 -1.39
C LEU A 23 -0.68 -31.23 -1.99
N GLY A 24 0.04 -30.16 -1.75
CA GLY A 24 -0.28 -28.84 -2.28
C GLY A 24 1.00 -28.10 -2.64
N THR A 25 0.86 -27.14 -3.54
CA THR A 25 1.95 -26.23 -3.91
C THR A 25 1.90 -25.02 -2.98
N VAL A 26 3.04 -24.66 -2.40
CA VAL A 26 3.18 -23.43 -1.62
C VAL A 26 3.52 -22.31 -2.60
N ASP A 27 2.74 -21.24 -2.58
CA ASP A 27 3.01 -20.01 -3.32
C ASP A 27 3.13 -18.83 -2.35
N PHE A 28 3.67 -17.71 -2.84
CA PHE A 28 3.80 -16.49 -2.07
C PHE A 28 2.42 -15.88 -1.80
N LEU A 29 2.19 -15.44 -0.56
CA LEU A 29 0.94 -14.76 -0.19
C LEU A 29 0.75 -13.45 -0.97
N ASP A 30 1.82 -12.68 -1.10
CA ASP A 30 1.85 -11.41 -1.83
C ASP A 30 3.04 -11.42 -2.80
N LYS A 31 2.76 -11.37 -4.11
CA LYS A 31 3.77 -11.18 -5.17
C LYS A 31 3.52 -9.83 -5.84
N VAL A 32 4.53 -8.98 -5.83
CA VAL A 32 4.45 -7.63 -6.41
C VAL A 32 5.66 -7.38 -7.30
N ASP A 33 5.41 -7.08 -8.56
CA ASP A 33 6.45 -6.64 -9.49
C ASP A 33 6.65 -5.13 -9.34
N ILE A 34 7.87 -4.72 -9.00
CA ILE A 34 8.20 -3.31 -8.77
C ILE A 34 8.67 -2.70 -10.08
N VAL A 35 7.87 -1.79 -10.62
CA VAL A 35 8.19 -1.00 -11.82
C VAL A 35 8.48 0.45 -11.46
N SER A 36 9.37 1.09 -12.22
CA SER A 36 9.59 2.52 -12.06
C SER A 36 8.35 3.30 -12.49
N LYS A 37 7.97 4.31 -11.68
CA LYS A 37 6.90 5.24 -12.02
C LYS A 37 7.31 6.31 -13.04
N THR A 38 8.61 6.58 -13.15
CA THR A 38 9.14 7.62 -14.02
C THR A 38 10.26 7.10 -14.89
N ALA A 39 10.29 7.50 -16.15
CA ALA A 39 11.40 7.23 -17.04
C ALA A 39 12.62 8.06 -16.58
N GLY A 40 13.77 7.41 -16.44
CA GLY A 40 15.00 8.07 -16.02
C GLY A 40 16.16 7.08 -15.95
N ILE A 41 17.37 7.61 -15.77
CA ILE A 41 18.59 6.81 -15.62
C ILE A 41 18.71 6.37 -14.16
N ILE A 42 19.08 5.11 -13.94
CA ILE A 42 19.35 4.56 -12.61
C ILE A 42 20.67 5.15 -12.11
N VAL A 43 20.63 5.89 -11.00
CA VAL A 43 21.81 6.50 -10.37
C VAL A 43 22.44 5.53 -9.38
N GLU A 44 21.63 4.82 -8.61
CA GLU A 44 22.12 3.92 -7.56
C GLU A 44 21.10 2.81 -7.27
N ILE A 45 21.61 1.59 -7.09
CA ILE A 45 20.85 0.43 -6.62
C ILE A 45 21.24 0.20 -5.16
N LYS A 46 20.29 0.41 -4.23
CA LYS A 46 20.54 0.33 -2.79
C LYS A 46 20.23 -1.05 -2.21
N ALA A 47 19.37 -1.83 -2.89
CA ALA A 47 18.99 -3.17 -2.46
C ALA A 47 19.80 -4.24 -3.21
N LYS A 48 20.21 -5.29 -2.50
CA LYS A 48 20.84 -6.46 -3.11
C LYS A 48 19.82 -7.54 -3.47
N GLU A 49 20.15 -8.34 -4.48
CA GLU A 49 19.35 -9.51 -4.83
C GLU A 49 19.28 -10.49 -3.66
N GLY A 50 18.06 -10.96 -3.33
CA GLY A 50 17.81 -11.86 -2.21
C GLY A 50 17.71 -11.18 -0.83
N GLU A 51 17.83 -9.85 -0.77
CA GLU A 51 17.72 -9.10 0.48
C GLU A 51 16.24 -8.95 0.93
N LYS A 52 16.02 -9.02 2.25
CA LYS A 52 14.69 -8.79 2.84
C LYS A 52 14.45 -7.29 2.98
N VAL A 53 13.58 -6.76 2.14
CA VAL A 53 13.23 -5.33 2.13
C VAL A 53 11.84 -5.09 2.73
N LYS A 54 11.62 -3.91 3.32
CA LYS A 54 10.33 -3.55 3.92
C LYS A 54 9.48 -2.70 2.95
N LYS A 55 8.15 -2.70 3.14
CA LYS A 55 7.25 -1.80 2.40
C LYS A 55 7.65 -0.34 2.68
N GLY A 56 7.94 0.41 1.62
CA GLY A 56 8.33 1.81 1.68
C GLY A 56 9.85 2.07 1.68
N GLU A 57 10.66 1.02 1.64
CA GLU A 57 12.11 1.15 1.53
C GLU A 57 12.53 1.58 0.12
N VAL A 58 13.57 2.42 0.05
CA VAL A 58 14.09 2.93 -1.22
C VAL A 58 15.04 1.90 -1.80
N LEU A 59 14.57 1.18 -2.82
CA LEU A 59 15.36 0.14 -3.51
C LEU A 59 16.28 0.72 -4.59
N LEU A 60 15.79 1.77 -5.26
CA LEU A 60 16.39 2.33 -6.46
C LEU A 60 16.31 3.85 -6.39
N GLN A 61 17.39 4.53 -6.75
CA GLN A 61 17.40 5.97 -6.95
C GLN A 61 17.54 6.27 -8.45
N ILE A 62 16.55 6.97 -8.98
CA ILE A 62 16.50 7.41 -10.38
C ILE A 62 16.88 8.90 -10.42
N ASP A 63 17.54 9.33 -11.49
CA ASP A 63 17.85 10.74 -11.69
C ASP A 63 16.57 11.58 -11.82
N THR A 64 16.38 12.52 -10.89
CA THR A 64 15.20 13.38 -10.78
C THR A 64 15.44 14.83 -11.23
N LEU A 65 16.62 15.16 -11.79
CA LEU A 65 16.98 16.55 -12.10
C LEU A 65 15.94 17.29 -12.95
N GLN A 66 15.43 16.65 -14.01
CA GLN A 66 14.40 17.27 -14.87
C GLN A 66 13.08 17.51 -14.12
N LEU A 67 12.66 16.54 -13.31
CA LEU A 67 11.43 16.65 -12.50
C LEU A 67 11.55 17.74 -11.44
N GLU A 68 12.74 17.89 -10.84
CA GLU A 68 13.00 18.94 -9.86
C GLU A 68 12.96 20.33 -10.49
N LEU A 69 13.51 20.47 -11.69
CA LEU A 69 13.45 21.72 -12.45
C LEU A 69 12.00 22.08 -12.81
N GLU A 70 11.21 21.13 -13.28
CA GLU A 70 9.78 21.33 -13.55
C GLU A 70 9.01 21.70 -12.28
N ARG A 71 9.22 20.98 -11.18
CA ARG A 71 8.59 21.27 -9.90
C ARG A 71 8.95 22.67 -9.40
N LYS A 72 10.20 23.09 -9.57
CA LYS A 72 10.68 24.42 -9.18
C LYS A 72 10.01 25.52 -9.99
N LYS A 73 9.80 25.31 -11.29
CA LYS A 73 9.05 26.25 -12.17
C LYS A 73 7.60 26.41 -11.75
N ILE A 74 6.94 25.33 -11.33
CA ILE A 74 5.49 25.32 -11.00
C ILE A 74 5.22 25.84 -9.58
N SER A 75 6.14 25.64 -8.63
CA SER A 75 5.94 25.96 -7.21
C SER A 75 5.56 27.44 -6.89
N PRO A 76 6.08 28.48 -7.57
CA PRO A 76 5.70 29.87 -7.29
C PRO A 76 4.27 30.17 -7.74
N LEU A 77 3.88 29.65 -8.91
CA LEU A 77 2.55 29.82 -9.47
C LEU A 77 1.48 29.20 -8.57
N TYR A 78 1.74 27.99 -8.07
CA TYR A 78 0.89 27.34 -7.06
C TYR A 78 0.66 28.25 -5.85
N LYS A 79 1.72 28.85 -5.30
CA LYS A 79 1.63 29.68 -4.10
C LYS A 79 0.81 30.95 -4.34
N VAL A 80 1.01 31.61 -5.48
CA VAL A 80 0.22 32.79 -5.87
C VAL A 80 -1.25 32.41 -6.02
N HIS A 81 -1.56 31.30 -6.69
CA HIS A 81 -2.93 30.83 -6.87
C HIS A 81 -3.60 30.47 -5.54
N PHE A 82 -2.89 29.75 -4.67
CA PHE A 82 -3.37 29.41 -3.34
C PHE A 82 -3.68 30.66 -2.51
N LEU A 83 -2.78 31.64 -2.51
CA LEU A 83 -2.99 32.92 -1.81
C LEU A 83 -4.19 33.68 -2.37
N HIS A 84 -4.33 33.75 -3.70
CA HIS A 84 -5.46 34.41 -4.34
C HIS A 84 -6.80 33.79 -3.89
N SER A 85 -6.90 32.46 -3.87
CA SER A 85 -8.10 31.75 -3.40
C SER A 85 -8.40 32.01 -1.92
N ALA A 86 -7.37 32.07 -1.07
CA ALA A 86 -7.51 32.32 0.36
C ALA A 86 -7.95 33.76 0.65
N LEU A 87 -7.43 34.74 -0.10
CA LEU A 87 -7.83 36.14 -0.01
C LEU A 87 -9.30 36.32 -0.41
N ALA A 88 -9.72 35.70 -1.52
CA ALA A 88 -11.11 35.76 -1.98
C ALA A 88 -12.07 35.26 -0.90
N ARG A 89 -11.79 34.10 -0.27
CA ARG A 89 -12.63 33.56 0.82
C ARG A 89 -12.71 34.47 2.05
N LYS A 90 -11.59 35.06 2.46
CA LYS A 90 -11.56 36.00 3.60
C LYS A 90 -12.30 37.29 3.31
N ASN A 91 -12.27 37.75 2.05
CA ASN A 91 -13.00 38.94 1.64
C ASN A 91 -14.52 38.72 1.64
N THR A 92 -14.99 37.51 1.31
CA THR A 92 -16.42 37.15 1.38
C THR A 92 -16.97 37.03 2.81
N GLN A 93 -16.12 36.75 3.81
CA GLN A 93 -16.55 36.62 5.22
C GLN A 93 -16.43 37.92 6.03
N LYS A 94 -15.68 38.91 5.55
CA LYS A 94 -15.53 40.23 6.19
C LYS A 94 -16.66 41.26 5.96
N PRO A 95 -17.63 41.14 5.04
CA PRO A 95 -18.47 42.28 4.68
C PRO A 95 -19.59 42.61 5.67
N GLU A 96 -19.94 41.76 6.64
CA GLU A 96 -21.05 42.05 7.57
C GLU A 96 -20.63 42.78 8.86
N ILE A 97 -19.36 42.71 9.26
CA ILE A 97 -18.93 43.23 10.57
C ILE A 97 -18.58 44.73 10.51
N THR A 98 -18.23 45.24 9.32
CA THR A 98 -17.76 46.63 9.15
C THR A 98 -18.90 47.63 8.87
N LEU A 99 -20.02 47.20 8.29
CA LEU A 99 -21.17 48.07 7.99
C LEU A 99 -22.00 48.44 9.24
N LYS A 100 -21.85 47.73 10.36
CA LYS A 100 -22.54 48.03 11.63
C LYS A 100 -21.79 49.01 12.54
N SER A 101 -20.50 49.25 12.31
CA SER A 101 -19.67 50.14 13.15
C SER A 101 -19.62 51.60 12.67
N GLU A 102 -20.15 51.91 11.47
CA GLU A 102 -20.13 53.26 10.90
C GLU A 102 -21.50 53.98 10.94
N CYS A 103 -22.53 53.36 11.49
CA CYS A 103 -23.82 54.00 11.73
C CYS A 103 -23.90 54.39 13.21
N TRP A 104 -23.25 55.48 13.62
CA TRP A 104 -23.47 56.20 14.89
C TRP A 104 -22.88 57.62 14.78
N ILE A 105 -23.50 58.46 13.95
CA ILE A 105 -23.52 59.94 14.07
C ILE A 105 -24.91 60.39 13.64
#